data_AF-A0A973N3B4-F1
#
_entry.id   AF-A0A973N3B4-F1
#
_cell.length_a   1.000
_cell.length_b   1.000
_cell.length_c   1.000
_cell.angle_alpha   90.00
_cell.angle_beta   90.00
_cell.angle_gamma   90.00
#
_symmetry.space_group_name_H-M   'P 1'
#
loop_
_entity.id
_entity.type
_entity.pdbx_description
1 polymer ?
#
loop_
_entity_poly.entity_id
_entity_poly.type
_entity_poly.pdbx_seq_one_letter_code
_entity_poly.pdbx_strand_id
1 'polypeptide(L)'
;MVVRLDFTSEAFFRDPPKAIAKLRMSGPVIPTRFPFIGKVWITTTHDATAQVLKDDATFTLRREDGDVAGLRWWMPNFVRTIANNMLTMDEPDHTRLRSIVDEAFRRRAIVAMEPRIRSIADGLADELFAEGSPADVVQRYARILPLAVICELLGLPPADRPKFIAWGNMMSSLTNVVSFFRMLLAFRKMRACLEQRLQIAREQGGEGLIADLI
;
A
#
# COMPACT_ATOMS: atom_id res chain seq x y z
N MET A 1 -24.86 -12.05 -17.76
CA MET A 1 -24.62 -13.00 -16.65
C MET A 1 -23.61 -12.39 -15.70
N VAL A 2 -23.85 -12.34 -14.38
CA VAL A 2 -22.86 -11.84 -13.40
C VAL A 2 -21.91 -12.99 -13.08
N VAL A 3 -20.64 -12.87 -13.47
CA VAL A 3 -19.63 -13.88 -13.13
C VAL A 3 -19.22 -13.66 -11.68
N ARG A 4 -19.47 -14.64 -10.81
CA ARG A 4 -18.97 -14.62 -9.43
C ARG A 4 -17.60 -15.29 -9.42
N LEU A 5 -16.56 -14.50 -9.19
CA LEU A 5 -15.23 -15.01 -8.87
C LEU A 5 -14.86 -14.53 -7.47
N ASP A 6 -14.42 -15.46 -6.64
CA ASP A 6 -13.87 -15.14 -5.32
C ASP A 6 -12.36 -14.92 -5.45
N PHE A 7 -11.98 -13.65 -5.55
CA PHE A 7 -10.58 -13.18 -5.60
C PHE A 7 -9.81 -13.44 -4.31
N THR A 8 -10.47 -13.92 -3.25
CA THR A 8 -9.86 -14.26 -1.97
C THR A 8 -9.76 -15.77 -1.74
N SER A 9 -10.27 -16.57 -2.67
CA SER A 9 -10.22 -18.03 -2.57
C SER A 9 -8.80 -18.58 -2.76
N GLU A 10 -8.48 -19.67 -2.05
CA GLU A 10 -7.22 -20.38 -2.23
C GLU A 10 -7.05 -20.87 -3.67
N ALA A 11 -8.14 -21.32 -4.31
CA ALA A 11 -8.13 -21.73 -5.70
C ALA A 11 -7.70 -20.60 -6.65
N PHE A 12 -8.12 -19.35 -6.37
CA PHE A 12 -7.65 -18.19 -7.13
C PHE A 12 -6.17 -17.94 -6.90
N PHE A 13 -5.68 -17.96 -5.64
CA PHE A 13 -4.27 -17.72 -5.34
C PHE A 13 -3.32 -18.79 -5.90
N ARG A 14 -3.78 -20.04 -6.03
CA ARG A 14 -2.98 -21.14 -6.62
C ARG A 14 -2.79 -21.01 -8.13
N ASP A 15 -3.77 -20.48 -8.86
CA ASP A 15 -3.68 -20.29 -10.32
C ASP A 15 -4.48 -19.04 -10.78
N PRO A 16 -3.98 -17.83 -10.48
CA PRO A 16 -4.64 -16.59 -10.90
C PRO A 16 -4.78 -16.47 -12.43
N PRO A 17 -3.77 -16.82 -13.26
CA PRO A 17 -3.88 -16.72 -14.72
C PRO A 17 -5.05 -17.52 -15.28
N LYS A 18 -5.30 -18.74 -14.80
CA LYS A 18 -6.44 -19.56 -15.26
C LYS A 18 -7.79 -18.93 -14.90
N ALA A 19 -7.92 -18.43 -13.67
CA ALA A 19 -9.14 -17.74 -13.25
C ALA A 19 -9.41 -16.48 -14.08
N ILE A 20 -8.37 -15.66 -14.32
CA ILE A 20 -8.45 -14.44 -15.14
C ILE A 20 -8.74 -14.78 -16.62
N ALA A 21 -8.17 -15.85 -17.16
CA ALA A 21 -8.47 -16.30 -18.52
C ALA A 21 -9.95 -16.61 -18.71
N LYS A 22 -10.59 -17.24 -17.72
CA LYS A 22 -12.05 -17.48 -17.73
C LYS A 22 -12.85 -16.19 -17.72
N LEU A 23 -12.41 -15.18 -16.97
CA LEU A 23 -13.06 -13.86 -16.96
C LEU A 23 -12.94 -13.15 -18.30
N ARG A 24 -11.77 -13.22 -18.96
CA ARG A 24 -11.55 -12.62 -20.30
C ARG A 24 -12.51 -13.15 -21.36
N MET A 25 -12.87 -14.43 -21.30
CA MET A 25 -13.86 -15.01 -22.23
C MET A 25 -15.25 -14.37 -22.11
N SER A 26 -15.55 -13.71 -20.99
CA SER A 26 -16.84 -13.04 -20.76
C SER A 26 -16.88 -11.60 -21.30
N GLY A 27 -15.77 -11.10 -21.86
CA GLY A 27 -15.65 -9.76 -22.43
C GLY A 27 -14.65 -8.87 -21.68
N PRO A 28 -14.28 -7.72 -22.28
CA PRO A 28 -13.23 -6.82 -21.75
C PRO A 28 -13.63 -6.09 -20.47
N VAL A 29 -14.95 -5.90 -20.25
CA VAL A 29 -15.53 -5.27 -19.07
C VAL A 29 -16.71 -6.12 -18.61
N ILE A 30 -16.69 -6.57 -17.36
CA ILE A 30 -17.71 -7.46 -16.83
C ILE A 30 -18.26 -6.96 -15.49
N PRO A 31 -19.57 -7.16 -15.22
CA PRO A 31 -20.14 -6.85 -13.92
C PRO A 31 -19.81 -7.98 -12.93
N THR A 32 -19.33 -7.61 -11.75
CA THR A 32 -19.13 -8.51 -10.60
C THR A 32 -19.78 -7.93 -9.35
N ARG A 33 -19.78 -8.69 -8.25
CA ARG A 33 -20.27 -8.25 -6.95
C ARG A 33 -19.21 -8.52 -5.90
N PHE A 34 -18.70 -7.45 -5.28
CA PHE A 34 -17.80 -7.57 -4.14
C PHE A 34 -18.59 -7.56 -2.81
N PRO A 35 -18.15 -8.31 -1.80
CA PRO A 35 -18.65 -8.18 -0.44
C PRO A 35 -18.55 -6.71 0.03
N PHE A 36 -19.59 -6.22 0.74
CA PHE A 36 -19.71 -4.86 1.30
C PHE A 36 -19.75 -3.68 0.30
N ILE A 37 -19.11 -3.80 -0.86
CA ILE A 37 -19.03 -2.73 -1.88
C ILE A 37 -20.27 -2.75 -2.79
N GLY A 38 -20.76 -3.96 -3.14
CA GLY A 38 -21.91 -4.16 -4.01
C GLY A 38 -21.53 -4.53 -5.44
N LYS A 39 -22.39 -4.18 -6.41
CA LYS A 39 -22.14 -4.41 -7.84
C LYS A 39 -21.08 -3.43 -8.33
N VAL A 40 -20.03 -3.94 -8.96
CA VAL A 40 -18.97 -3.14 -9.59
C VAL A 40 -18.67 -3.69 -10.97
N TRP A 41 -17.96 -2.90 -11.77
CA TRP A 41 -17.43 -3.32 -13.06
C TRP A 41 -15.93 -3.56 -12.93
N ILE A 42 -15.43 -4.61 -13.56
CA ILE A 42 -14.00 -4.90 -13.63
C ILE A 42 -13.57 -5.02 -15.08
N THR A 43 -12.36 -4.57 -15.38
CA THR A 43 -11.69 -4.79 -16.66
C THR A 43 -10.95 -6.12 -16.61
N THR A 44 -10.99 -6.88 -17.69
CA THR A 44 -10.38 -8.23 -17.76
C THR A 44 -9.20 -8.28 -18.74
N THR A 45 -9.06 -7.26 -19.58
CA THR A 45 -8.03 -7.16 -20.61
C THR A 45 -7.12 -5.97 -20.34
N HIS A 46 -5.86 -6.09 -20.77
CA HIS A 46 -4.88 -5.02 -20.64
C HIS A 46 -5.39 -3.70 -21.23
N ASP A 47 -5.97 -3.73 -22.43
CA ASP A 47 -6.41 -2.52 -23.13
C ASP A 47 -7.56 -1.83 -22.41
N ALA A 48 -8.55 -2.59 -21.94
CA ALA A 48 -9.64 -2.02 -21.14
C ALA A 48 -9.14 -1.46 -19.81
N THR A 49 -8.23 -2.16 -19.13
CA THR A 49 -7.60 -1.66 -17.90
C THR A 49 -6.82 -0.38 -18.16
N ALA A 50 -6.03 -0.33 -19.24
CA ALA A 50 -5.23 0.83 -19.60
C ALA A 50 -6.08 2.04 -19.99
N GLN A 51 -7.22 1.84 -20.65
CA GLN A 51 -8.17 2.92 -20.94
C GLN A 51 -8.74 3.50 -19.64
N VAL A 52 -9.24 2.65 -18.74
CA VAL A 52 -9.80 3.09 -17.46
C VAL A 52 -8.77 3.82 -16.60
N LEU A 53 -7.54 3.32 -16.51
CA LEU A 53 -6.48 3.92 -15.69
C LEU A 53 -5.91 5.23 -16.25
N LYS A 54 -6.15 5.55 -17.53
CA LYS A 54 -5.63 6.76 -18.19
C LYS A 54 -6.70 7.85 -18.36
N ASP A 55 -7.97 7.53 -18.18
CA ASP A 55 -9.09 8.46 -18.32
C ASP A 55 -9.51 8.97 -16.92
N ASP A 56 -8.77 9.97 -16.44
CA ASP A 56 -8.98 10.63 -15.15
C ASP A 56 -10.20 11.58 -15.15
N ALA A 57 -10.73 11.93 -16.31
CA ALA A 57 -11.93 12.75 -16.45
C ALA A 57 -13.22 11.95 -16.24
N THR A 58 -13.25 10.69 -16.71
CA THR A 58 -14.44 9.82 -16.59
C THR A 58 -14.39 8.96 -15.33
N PHE A 59 -13.20 8.43 -14.98
CA PHE A 59 -13.04 7.48 -13.87
C PHE A 59 -12.37 8.15 -12.67
N THR A 60 -13.13 9.00 -11.97
CA THR A 60 -12.66 9.73 -10.80
C THR A 60 -12.67 8.88 -9.52
N LEU A 61 -11.75 9.20 -8.61
CA LEU A 61 -11.64 8.59 -7.28
C LEU A 61 -12.51 9.32 -6.25
N ARG A 62 -12.99 10.53 -6.54
CA ARG A 62 -13.91 11.28 -5.70
C ARG A 62 -15.25 11.53 -6.37
N ARG A 63 -16.26 11.61 -5.53
CA ARG A 63 -17.62 12.02 -5.89
C ARG A 63 -17.70 13.55 -5.88
N GLU A 64 -18.78 14.08 -6.46
CA GLU A 64 -19.04 15.53 -6.50
C GLU A 64 -19.12 16.18 -5.10
N ASP A 65 -19.48 15.41 -4.06
CA ASP A 65 -19.50 15.86 -2.66
C ASP A 65 -18.09 15.89 -2.01
N GLY A 66 -17.05 15.54 -2.77
CA GLY A 66 -15.65 15.51 -2.31
C GLY A 66 -15.27 14.25 -1.53
N ASP A 67 -16.19 13.33 -1.26
CA ASP A 67 -15.86 12.06 -0.60
C ASP A 67 -15.21 11.07 -1.59
N VAL A 68 -14.34 10.20 -1.07
CA VAL A 68 -13.75 9.10 -1.85
C VAL A 68 -14.85 8.14 -2.33
N ALA A 69 -14.83 7.84 -3.62
CA ALA A 69 -15.73 6.90 -4.28
C ALA A 69 -15.68 5.53 -3.59
N GLY A 70 -16.85 4.94 -3.37
CA GLY A 70 -16.98 3.67 -2.64
C GLY A 70 -17.07 3.81 -1.12
N LEU A 71 -16.77 4.98 -0.54
CA LEU A 71 -17.09 5.23 0.86
C LEU A 71 -18.62 5.28 1.09
N ARG A 72 -19.05 4.78 2.25
CA ARG A 72 -20.47 4.68 2.63
C ARG A 72 -20.68 5.43 3.94
N TRP A 73 -21.85 6.05 4.08
CA TRP A 73 -22.20 6.87 5.23
C TRP A 73 -22.11 6.14 6.58
N TRP A 74 -22.39 4.84 6.61
CA TRP A 74 -22.31 3.98 7.80
C TRP A 74 -20.88 3.56 8.17
N MET A 75 -19.88 3.80 7.32
CA MET A 75 -18.50 3.44 7.64
C MET A 75 -17.91 4.38 8.70
N PRO A 76 -17.11 3.85 9.65
CA PRO A 76 -16.52 4.66 10.71
C PRO A 76 -15.62 5.79 10.18
N ASN A 77 -15.57 6.91 10.90
CA ASN A 77 -14.79 8.09 10.50
C ASN A 77 -13.30 7.81 10.27
N PHE A 78 -12.69 6.89 11.03
CA PHE A 78 -11.28 6.56 10.83
C PHE A 78 -11.03 5.99 9.41
N VAL A 79 -11.99 5.27 8.82
CA VAL A 79 -11.87 4.72 7.45
C VAL A 79 -11.75 5.87 6.47
N ARG A 80 -12.53 6.94 6.67
CA ARG A 80 -12.44 8.17 5.87
C ARG A 80 -11.07 8.82 6.04
N THR A 81 -10.56 8.90 7.27
CA THR A 81 -9.23 9.46 7.54
C THR A 81 -8.11 8.68 6.84
N ILE A 82 -8.15 7.35 6.88
CA ILE A 82 -7.16 6.51 6.17
C ILE A 82 -7.31 6.66 4.66
N ALA A 83 -8.55 6.66 4.17
CA ALA A 83 -8.85 6.78 2.75
C ALA A 83 -8.50 8.16 2.21
N ASN A 84 -8.44 9.23 3.04
CA ASN A 84 -8.14 10.58 2.60
C ASN A 84 -6.62 10.81 2.49
N ASN A 85 -6.03 10.39 1.37
CA ASN A 85 -4.61 10.54 1.07
C ASN A 85 -4.40 10.76 -0.43
N MET A 86 -3.16 10.97 -0.86
CA MET A 86 -2.83 11.25 -2.27
C MET A 86 -3.37 10.20 -3.25
N LEU A 87 -3.43 8.91 -2.88
CA LEU A 87 -3.91 7.83 -3.76
C LEU A 87 -5.42 7.88 -4.04
N THR A 88 -6.17 8.76 -3.37
CA THR A 88 -7.61 8.94 -3.54
C THR A 88 -7.95 10.39 -3.91
N MET A 89 -6.98 11.15 -4.41
CA MET A 89 -7.19 12.47 -4.96
C MET A 89 -7.27 12.39 -6.48
N ASP A 90 -8.13 13.21 -7.07
CA ASP A 90 -8.14 13.48 -8.51
C ASP A 90 -7.33 14.77 -8.79
N GLU A 91 -7.13 15.10 -10.06
CA GLU A 91 -6.50 16.37 -10.44
C GLU A 91 -7.39 17.58 -10.07
N PRO A 92 -6.80 18.75 -9.73
CA PRO A 92 -5.37 19.07 -9.67
C PRO A 92 -4.68 18.74 -8.33
N ASP A 93 -5.44 18.29 -7.32
CA ASP A 93 -4.93 18.07 -5.97
C ASP A 93 -3.94 16.90 -5.91
N HIS A 94 -4.16 15.87 -6.72
CA HIS A 94 -3.22 14.77 -6.87
C HIS A 94 -1.84 15.25 -7.33
N THR A 95 -1.74 16.02 -8.43
CA THR A 95 -0.46 16.59 -8.88
C THR A 95 0.18 17.47 -7.82
N ARG A 96 -0.61 18.32 -7.14
CA ARG A 96 -0.09 19.21 -6.08
C ARG A 96 0.52 18.43 -4.91
N LEU A 97 -0.12 17.36 -4.46
CA LEU A 97 0.42 16.52 -3.38
C LEU A 97 1.63 15.71 -3.85
N ARG A 98 1.58 15.19 -5.08
CA ARG A 98 2.64 14.39 -5.66
C ARG A 98 3.93 15.18 -5.88
N SER A 99 3.82 16.44 -6.33
CA SER A 99 4.98 17.30 -6.55
C SER A 99 5.82 17.55 -5.30
N ILE A 100 5.21 17.41 -4.11
CA ILE A 100 5.88 17.60 -2.82
C ILE A 100 6.80 16.41 -2.49
N VAL A 101 6.44 15.19 -2.88
CA VAL A 101 7.18 13.96 -2.55
C VAL A 101 8.03 13.42 -3.69
N ASP A 102 7.78 13.85 -4.93
CA ASP A 102 8.36 13.27 -6.14
C ASP A 102 9.89 13.27 -6.16
N GLU A 103 10.54 14.25 -5.52
CA GLU A 103 12.00 14.36 -5.51
C GLU A 103 12.67 13.10 -4.92
N ALA A 104 12.13 12.55 -3.85
CA ALA A 104 12.63 11.34 -3.20
C ALA A 104 12.49 10.08 -4.08
N PHE A 105 11.63 10.13 -5.10
CA PHE A 105 11.37 9.01 -6.02
C PHE A 105 11.99 9.20 -7.40
N ARG A 106 12.75 10.28 -7.62
CA ARG A 106 13.47 10.48 -8.90
C ARG A 106 14.59 9.45 -9.06
N ARG A 107 14.93 9.13 -10.31
CA ARG A 107 15.97 8.16 -10.67
C ARG A 107 17.28 8.35 -9.89
N ARG A 108 17.73 9.60 -9.71
CA ARG A 108 18.96 9.90 -8.97
C ARG A 108 18.88 9.47 -7.51
N ALA A 109 17.77 9.75 -6.82
CA ALA A 109 17.54 9.35 -5.44
C ALA A 109 17.45 7.82 -5.31
N ILE A 110 16.74 7.16 -6.22
CA ILE A 110 16.63 5.69 -6.24
C ILE A 110 17.99 5.02 -6.44
N VAL A 111 18.81 5.51 -7.38
CA VAL A 111 20.17 4.97 -7.60
C VAL A 111 21.07 5.22 -6.38
N ALA A 112 20.94 6.37 -5.71
CA ALA A 112 21.69 6.63 -4.48
C ALA A 112 21.26 5.70 -3.32
N MET A 113 20.02 5.22 -3.31
CA MET A 113 19.50 4.30 -2.31
C MET A 113 19.91 2.83 -2.56
N GLU A 114 20.30 2.47 -3.78
CA GLU A 114 20.66 1.10 -4.16
C GLU A 114 21.71 0.44 -3.24
N PRO A 115 22.86 1.08 -2.92
CA PRO A 115 23.85 0.48 -2.02
C PRO A 115 23.27 0.17 -0.64
N ARG A 116 22.35 1.02 -0.16
CA ARG A 116 21.70 0.81 1.14
C ARG A 116 20.70 -0.33 1.10
N ILE A 117 19.87 -0.41 0.06
CA ILE A 117 18.94 -1.52 -0.15
C ILE A 117 19.72 -2.84 -0.22
N ARG A 118 20.83 -2.86 -0.95
CA ARG A 118 21.69 -4.04 -1.06
C ARG A 118 22.25 -4.47 0.29
N SER A 119 22.77 -3.53 1.08
CA SER A 119 23.25 -3.82 2.44
C SER A 119 22.16 -4.42 3.35
N ILE A 120 20.92 -3.93 3.26
CA ILE A 120 19.79 -4.48 4.02
C ILE A 120 19.44 -5.90 3.53
N ALA A 121 19.39 -6.07 2.21
CA ALA A 121 19.13 -7.36 1.58
C ALA A 121 20.19 -8.41 1.96
N ASP A 122 21.46 -8.05 1.93
CA ASP A 122 22.58 -8.94 2.26
C ASP A 122 22.51 -9.34 3.74
N GLY A 123 22.30 -8.38 4.65
CA GLY A 123 22.15 -8.69 6.08
C GLY A 123 20.97 -9.62 6.39
N LEU A 124 19.82 -9.43 5.73
CA LEU A 124 18.68 -10.34 5.87
C LEU A 124 18.96 -11.73 5.28
N ALA A 125 19.77 -11.81 4.22
CA ALA A 125 20.17 -13.08 3.61
C ALA A 125 21.15 -13.85 4.52
N ASP A 126 22.11 -13.15 5.13
CA ASP A 126 23.09 -13.72 6.06
C ASP A 126 22.40 -14.31 7.30
N GLU A 127 21.35 -13.65 7.78
CA GLU A 127 20.56 -14.13 8.94
C GLU A 127 19.56 -15.24 8.56
N LEU A 128 19.30 -15.49 7.29
CA LEU A 128 18.18 -16.31 6.83
C LEU A 128 18.17 -17.74 7.39
N PHE A 129 19.33 -18.31 7.69
CA PHE A 129 19.48 -19.67 8.25
C PHE A 129 19.99 -19.68 9.69
N ALA A 130 20.01 -18.54 10.39
CA ALA A 130 20.51 -18.45 11.76
C ALA A 130 19.78 -19.38 12.76
N GLU A 131 18.50 -19.69 12.51
CA GLU A 131 17.68 -20.59 13.34
C GLU A 131 17.63 -22.04 12.79
N GLY A 132 18.43 -22.35 11.76
CA GLY A 132 18.49 -23.67 11.14
C GLY A 132 17.75 -23.77 9.80
N SER A 133 17.70 -25.00 9.28
CA SER A 133 17.09 -25.35 7.99
C SER A 133 15.96 -26.37 8.18
N PRO A 134 14.81 -26.23 7.49
CA PRO A 134 14.49 -25.19 6.51
C PRO A 134 14.13 -23.83 7.14
N ALA A 135 14.35 -22.75 6.40
CA ALA A 135 13.96 -21.39 6.79
C ALA A 135 12.74 -20.89 6.02
N ASP A 136 11.85 -20.14 6.68
CA ASP A 136 10.74 -19.44 6.04
C ASP A 136 11.22 -18.11 5.44
N VAL A 137 11.51 -18.12 4.13
CA VAL A 137 11.97 -16.93 3.39
C VAL A 137 10.94 -15.80 3.36
N VAL A 138 9.64 -16.10 3.49
CA VAL A 138 8.60 -15.07 3.47
C VAL A 138 8.64 -14.29 4.78
N GLN A 139 8.66 -15.00 5.91
CA GLN A 139 8.67 -14.38 7.24
C GLN A 139 9.99 -13.67 7.53
N ARG A 140 11.12 -14.30 7.17
CA ARG A 140 12.45 -13.85 7.59
C ARG A 140 13.13 -12.91 6.59
N TYR A 141 12.63 -12.80 5.36
CA TYR A 141 13.24 -11.95 4.32
C TYR A 141 12.19 -11.09 3.60
N ALA A 142 11.27 -11.72 2.86
CA ALA A 142 10.44 -11.03 1.88
C ALA A 142 9.48 -9.99 2.48
N ARG A 143 8.98 -10.23 3.71
CA ARG A 143 8.14 -9.25 4.43
C ARG A 143 8.96 -8.12 5.07
N ILE A 144 10.19 -8.41 5.49
CA ILE A 144 11.01 -7.47 6.25
C ILE A 144 11.67 -6.46 5.31
N LEU A 145 12.23 -6.92 4.19
CA LEU A 145 13.01 -6.08 3.28
C LEU A 145 12.25 -4.83 2.81
N PRO A 146 11.02 -4.90 2.27
CA PRO A 146 10.31 -3.70 1.80
C PRO A 146 10.00 -2.71 2.92
N LEU A 147 9.63 -3.20 4.11
CA LEU A 147 9.34 -2.34 5.27
C LEU A 147 10.60 -1.67 5.80
N ALA A 148 11.75 -2.37 5.79
CA ALA A 148 13.03 -1.80 6.16
C ALA A 148 13.45 -0.68 5.18
N VAL A 149 13.27 -0.89 3.88
CA VAL A 149 13.54 0.14 2.85
C VAL A 149 12.60 1.35 3.01
N ILE A 150 11.32 1.15 3.34
CA ILE A 150 10.41 2.26 3.65
C ILE A 150 10.89 3.04 4.88
N CYS A 151 11.36 2.35 5.92
CA CYS A 151 11.91 3.03 7.10
C CYS A 151 13.16 3.86 6.77
N GLU A 152 14.02 3.39 5.87
CA GLU A 152 15.16 4.17 5.36
C GLU A 152 14.70 5.40 4.60
N LEU A 153 13.79 5.22 3.64
CA LEU A 153 13.28 6.31 2.82
C LEU A 153 12.63 7.40 3.67
N LEU A 154 11.89 7.02 4.70
CA LEU A 154 11.27 7.94 5.65
C LEU A 154 12.28 8.64 6.58
N GLY A 155 13.54 8.18 6.65
CA GLY A 155 14.52 8.72 7.57
C GLY A 155 14.32 8.28 9.02
N LEU A 156 13.67 7.13 9.25
CA LEU A 156 13.44 6.65 10.61
C LEU A 156 14.75 6.16 11.24
N PRO A 157 15.07 6.55 12.49
CA PRO A 157 16.29 6.09 13.14
C PRO A 157 16.20 4.60 13.47
N PRO A 158 17.34 3.89 13.57
CA PRO A 158 17.37 2.44 13.79
C PRO A 158 16.50 1.95 14.96
N ALA A 159 16.40 2.71 16.05
CA ALA A 159 15.61 2.36 17.23
C ALA A 159 14.09 2.26 17.00
N ASP A 160 13.56 2.95 15.99
CA ASP A 160 12.12 2.98 15.70
C ASP A 160 11.71 1.93 14.66
N ARG A 161 12.64 1.48 13.82
CA ARG A 161 12.35 0.61 12.67
C ARG A 161 11.72 -0.71 13.06
N PRO A 162 12.17 -1.44 14.11
CA PRO A 162 11.53 -2.70 14.50
C PRO A 162 10.04 -2.51 14.86
N LYS A 163 9.70 -1.41 15.54
CA LYS A 163 8.32 -1.08 15.89
C LYS A 163 7.49 -0.74 14.65
N PHE A 164 8.06 0.07 13.75
CA PHE A 164 7.39 0.47 12.51
C PHE A 164 7.15 -0.72 11.58
N ILE A 165 8.13 -1.61 11.42
CA ILE A 165 8.02 -2.87 10.66
C ILE A 165 6.93 -3.76 11.27
N ALA A 166 6.89 -3.91 12.60
CA ALA A 166 5.86 -4.68 13.28
C ALA A 166 4.45 -4.11 13.02
N TRP A 167 4.28 -2.79 13.06
CA TRP A 167 3.00 -2.14 12.74
C TRP A 167 2.62 -2.31 11.26
N GLY A 168 3.57 -2.18 10.34
CA GLY A 168 3.34 -2.42 8.91
C GLY A 168 2.86 -3.85 8.62
N ASN A 169 3.50 -4.85 9.25
CA ASN A 169 3.06 -6.25 9.16
C ASN A 169 1.66 -6.49 9.72
N MET A 170 1.23 -5.74 10.75
CA MET A 170 -0.14 -5.83 11.26
C MET A 170 -1.17 -5.26 10.28
N MET A 171 -0.78 -4.32 9.42
CA MET A 171 -1.67 -3.74 8.40
C MET A 171 -1.87 -4.66 7.19
N SER A 172 -0.94 -5.58 6.91
CA SER A 172 -1.02 -6.46 5.73
C SER A 172 -1.97 -7.67 5.92
N SER A 173 -2.69 -7.75 7.04
CA SER A 173 -3.63 -8.84 7.35
C SER A 173 -5.04 -8.28 7.54
N LEU A 174 -5.96 -8.62 6.64
CA LEU A 174 -7.39 -8.25 6.71
C LEU A 174 -8.28 -9.50 6.76
N THR A 175 -7.90 -10.47 7.58
CA THR A 175 -8.55 -11.79 7.58
C THR A 175 -9.74 -11.89 8.53
N ASN A 176 -9.82 -11.06 9.58
CA ASN A 176 -10.92 -11.08 10.56
C ASN A 176 -11.02 -9.79 11.41
N VAL A 177 -12.04 -9.71 12.26
CA VAL A 177 -12.33 -8.57 13.16
C VAL A 177 -11.18 -8.28 14.13
N VAL A 178 -10.48 -9.30 14.65
CA VAL A 178 -9.31 -9.10 15.52
C VAL A 178 -8.15 -8.47 14.74
N SER A 179 -7.92 -8.94 13.51
CA SER A 179 -6.94 -8.37 12.58
C SER A 179 -7.24 -6.90 12.28
N PHE A 180 -8.52 -6.57 12.12
CA PHE A 180 -8.99 -5.20 11.93
C PHE A 180 -8.72 -4.30 13.15
N PHE A 181 -9.00 -4.76 14.38
CA PHE A 181 -8.65 -3.99 15.59
C PHE A 181 -7.15 -3.81 15.76
N ARG A 182 -6.35 -4.83 15.42
CA ARG A 182 -4.87 -4.73 15.45
C ARG A 182 -4.37 -3.71 14.43
N MET A 183 -4.92 -3.71 13.22
CA MET A 183 -4.62 -2.72 12.18
C MET A 183 -4.94 -1.30 12.67
N LEU A 184 -6.09 -1.08 13.33
CA LEU A 184 -6.45 0.22 13.90
C LEU A 184 -5.41 0.73 14.91
N LEU A 185 -5.00 -0.14 15.84
CA LEU A 185 -3.98 0.20 16.83
C LEU A 185 -2.62 0.47 16.18
N ALA A 186 -2.24 -0.32 15.18
CA ALA A 186 -1.01 -0.13 14.41
C ALA A 186 -1.01 1.22 13.69
N PHE A 187 -2.10 1.57 13.01
CA PHE A 187 -2.25 2.86 12.32
C PHE A 187 -2.12 4.04 13.29
N ARG A 188 -2.79 3.96 14.46
CA ARG A 188 -2.68 5.01 15.49
C ARG A 188 -1.26 5.17 16.01
N LYS A 189 -0.55 4.07 16.28
CA LYS A 189 0.85 4.11 16.75
C LYS A 189 1.80 4.65 15.68
N MET A 190 1.61 4.22 14.43
CA MET A 190 2.39 4.68 13.29
C MET A 190 2.21 6.19 13.08
N ARG A 191 0.96 6.68 13.11
CA ARG A 191 0.67 8.11 13.06
C ARG A 191 1.37 8.90 14.17
N ALA A 192 1.26 8.45 15.41
CA ALA A 192 1.91 9.12 16.55
C ALA A 192 3.44 9.16 16.40
N CYS A 193 4.05 8.07 15.91
CA CYS A 193 5.48 8.01 15.62
C CYS A 193 5.88 9.01 14.52
N LEU A 194 5.12 9.08 13.43
CA LEU A 194 5.37 10.04 12.34
C LEU A 194 5.17 11.50 12.79
N GLU A 195 4.15 11.78 13.59
CA GLU A 195 3.93 13.12 14.16
C GLU A 195 5.10 13.55 15.05
N GLN A 196 5.60 12.64 15.90
CA GLN A 196 6.78 12.91 16.72
C GLN A 196 8.03 13.16 15.84
N ARG A 197 8.22 12.36 14.78
CA ARG A 197 9.36 12.50 13.87
C ARG A 197 9.32 13.80 13.07
N LEU A 198 8.13 14.21 12.62
CA LEU A 198 7.92 15.52 12.00
C LEU A 198 8.28 16.66 12.95
N GLN A 199 7.88 16.58 14.22
CA GLN A 199 8.21 17.62 15.20
C GLN A 199 9.71 17.71 15.46
N ILE A 200 10.38 16.56 15.65
CA ILE A 200 11.84 16.51 15.82
C ILE A 200 12.54 17.11 14.59
N ALA A 201 12.11 16.73 13.39
CA ALA A 201 12.72 17.21 12.16
C ALA A 201 12.54 18.74 11.98
N ARG A 202 11.42 19.32 12.45
CA ARG A 202 11.21 20.79 12.44
C ARG A 202 12.12 21.54 13.41
N GLU A 203 12.41 20.94 14.56
CA GLU A 203 13.20 21.59 15.62
C GLU A 203 14.71 21.38 15.44
N GLN A 204 15.12 20.22 14.95
CA GLN A 204 16.51 19.76 14.97
C GLN A 204 17.05 19.43 13.57
N GLY A 205 16.21 19.49 12.53
CA GLY A 205 16.54 18.95 11.21
C GLY A 205 16.51 17.42 11.19
N GLY A 206 16.88 16.84 10.05
CA GLY A 206 16.94 15.39 9.88
C GLY A 206 17.34 14.99 8.47
N GLU A 207 17.34 13.69 8.22
CA GLU A 207 17.57 13.11 6.90
C GLU A 207 16.33 12.32 6.46
N GLY A 208 16.17 12.12 5.16
CA GLY A 208 15.10 11.32 4.56
C GLY A 208 13.80 12.11 4.34
N LEU A 209 12.82 11.43 3.75
CA LEU A 209 11.61 12.06 3.20
C LEU A 209 10.85 12.91 4.24
N ILE A 210 10.82 12.52 5.51
CA ILE A 210 10.13 13.31 6.54
C ILE A 210 10.77 14.70 6.72
N ALA A 211 12.11 14.78 6.65
CA ALA A 211 12.85 16.03 6.76
C ALA A 211 12.77 16.86 5.48
N ASP A 212 12.79 16.22 4.31
CA ASP A 212 12.68 16.91 3.02
C ASP A 212 11.32 17.62 2.80
N LEU A 213 10.31 17.24 3.58
CA LEU A 213 8.94 17.76 3.48
C LEU A 213 8.67 19.06 4.26
N ILE A 214 9.61 19.51 5.08
CA ILE A 214 9.44 20.62 6.04
C ILE A 214 10.54 21.66 5.90
#